data_AF-A0A919SM79-F1
#
_entry.id   AF-A0A919SM79-F1
#
_cell.length_a   1.000
_cell.length_b   1.000
_cell.length_c   1.000
_cell.angle_alpha   90.00
_cell.angle_beta   90.00
_cell.angle_gamma   90.00
#
_symmetry.space_group_name_H-M   'P 1'
#
loop_
_entity.id
_entity.type
_entity.pdbx_description
1 polymer ?
#
loop_
_entity_poly.entity_id
_entity_poly.type
_entity_poly.pdbx_seq_one_letter_code
_entity_poly.pdbx_strand_id
1 'polypeptide(L)'
;MSGNIGGWAGGAVGQIHGHSSIVDFASRTWRCGERLRERTEVDWEARHTVTRIGGSRFVGVDPKHGTAGAPAWEPLVLQGATLL
;
A
#
# COMPACT_ATOMS: atom_id res chain seq x y z
N MET A 1 -6.80 12.42 14.34
CA MET A 1 -7.49 11.40 15.15
C MET A 1 -6.66 10.13 15.09
N SER A 2 -6.08 9.73 16.22
CA SER A 2 -5.19 8.58 16.39
C SER A 2 -6.02 7.30 16.53
N GLY A 3 -5.91 6.40 15.55
CA GLY A 3 -6.57 5.09 15.55
C GLY A 3 -5.65 3.99 16.04
N ASN A 4 -6.12 3.26 17.06
CA ASN A 4 -5.48 2.16 17.77
C ASN A 4 -5.33 0.91 16.86
N ILE A 5 -4.13 0.30 16.80
CA ILE A 5 -3.93 -1.03 16.19
C ILE A 5 -4.24 -2.07 17.28
N GLY A 6 -5.48 -2.55 17.28
CA GLY A 6 -5.94 -3.63 18.15
C GLY A 6 -6.43 -4.82 17.35
N GLY A 7 -5.75 -5.97 17.51
CA GLY A 7 -6.27 -7.33 17.34
C GLY A 7 -6.62 -7.81 15.93
N TRP A 8 -5.80 -8.68 15.34
CA TRP A 8 -6.21 -9.52 14.20
C TRP A 8 -6.10 -11.01 14.59
N ALA A 9 -7.26 -11.65 14.75
CA ALA A 9 -7.40 -13.09 14.87
C ALA A 9 -8.04 -13.62 13.58
N GLY A 10 -7.36 -14.55 12.92
CA GLY A 10 -7.93 -15.54 12.00
C GLY A 10 -8.69 -15.05 10.76
N GLY A 11 -8.01 -15.02 9.61
CA GLY A 11 -8.63 -14.93 8.28
C GLY A 11 -7.85 -14.01 7.35
N ALA A 12 -7.30 -14.55 6.26
CA ALA A 12 -6.68 -13.75 5.21
C ALA A 12 -7.77 -12.96 4.46
N VAL A 13 -8.02 -11.72 4.88
CA VAL A 13 -8.72 -10.69 4.11
C VAL A 13 -7.78 -9.48 4.08
N GLY A 14 -7.41 -8.99 2.91
CA GLY A 14 -8.21 -8.07 2.13
C GLY A 14 -7.46 -6.74 2.19
N GLN A 15 -7.07 -6.19 1.03
CA GLN A 15 -6.30 -4.96 0.90
C GLN A 15 -6.66 -3.95 2.01
N ILE A 16 -5.74 -3.67 2.93
CA ILE A 16 -5.92 -2.57 3.87
C ILE A 16 -5.75 -1.30 3.03
N HIS A 17 -6.86 -0.73 2.57
CA HIS A 17 -6.88 0.54 1.87
C HIS A 17 -6.57 1.65 2.89
N GLY A 18 -5.27 1.92 3.06
CA GLY A 18 -4.79 2.90 4.02
C GLY A 18 -4.90 4.31 3.45
N HIS A 19 -5.72 5.15 4.06
CA HIS A 19 -5.74 6.60 3.87
C HIS A 19 -4.40 7.29 4.22
N SER A 20 -3.37 6.53 4.59
CA SER A 20 -2.07 7.05 5.01
C SER A 20 -0.97 6.12 4.51
N SER A 21 -0.05 6.68 3.74
CA SER A 21 1.16 6.03 3.27
C SER A 21 2.35 6.47 4.12
N ILE A 22 3.30 5.55 4.34
CA ILE A 22 4.58 5.83 5.02
C ILE A 22 5.55 6.64 4.15
N VAL A 23 5.21 6.83 2.88
CA VAL A 23 5.93 7.68 1.93
C VAL A 23 4.96 8.55 1.15
N ASP A 24 5.46 9.67 0.66
CA ASP A 24 4.84 10.44 -0.41
C ASP A 24 5.52 10.08 -1.74
N PHE A 25 4.80 9.41 -2.63
CA PHE A 25 5.35 9.04 -3.93
C PHE A 25 5.56 10.25 -4.87
N ALA A 26 4.77 11.31 -4.73
CA ALA A 26 4.89 12.49 -5.59
C ALA A 26 6.15 13.28 -5.26
N SER A 27 6.40 13.52 -3.98
CA SER A 27 7.60 14.24 -3.51
C SER A 27 8.81 13.35 -3.24
N ARG A 28 8.67 12.02 -3.32
CA ARG A 28 9.69 11.03 -2.96
C ARG A 28 10.23 11.19 -1.54
N THR A 29 9.33 11.45 -0.59
CA THR A 29 9.69 11.70 0.81
C THR A 29 9.14 10.63 1.75
N TRP A 30 9.80 10.44 2.89
CA TRP A 30 9.33 9.59 3.97
C TRP A 30 8.38 10.36 4.89
N ARG A 31 7.29 9.72 5.29
CA ARG A 31 6.29 10.25 6.24
C ARG A 31 6.24 9.47 7.55
N CYS A 32 7.20 8.57 7.77
CA CYS A 32 7.32 7.73 8.96
C CYS A 32 8.63 7.98 9.70
N GLY A 33 8.70 7.49 10.94
CA GLY A 33 9.93 7.54 11.74
C GLY A 33 11.02 6.58 11.23
N GLU A 34 12.26 6.85 11.65
CA GLU A 34 13.47 6.16 11.20
C GLU A 34 13.41 4.64 11.31
N ARG A 35 12.92 4.11 12.43
CA ARG A 35 12.78 2.65 12.65
C ARG A 35 11.91 1.94 11.62
N LEU A 36 10.90 2.62 11.08
CA LEU A 36 10.04 2.09 10.02
C LEU A 36 10.73 2.21 8.66
N ARG A 37 11.42 3.32 8.42
CA ARG A 37 12.22 3.56 7.21
C ARG A 37 13.32 2.50 7.04
N GLU A 38 14.08 2.19 8.08
CA GLU A 38 15.14 1.16 8.07
C GLU A 38 14.63 -0.24 7.70
N ARG A 39 13.34 -0.49 7.92
CA ARG A 39 12.68 -1.78 7.68
C ARG A 39 11.89 -1.81 6.38
N THR A 40 11.93 -0.73 5.61
CA THR A 40 11.10 -0.53 4.43
C THR A 40 11.95 -0.28 3.20
N GLU A 41 11.71 -1.07 2.17
CA GLU A 41 12.14 -0.80 0.81
C GLU A 41 11.03 -0.03 0.08
N VAL A 42 11.42 0.94 -0.76
CA VAL A 42 10.48 1.72 -1.58
C VAL A 42 10.92 1.68 -3.04
N ASP A 43 9.99 1.28 -3.90
CA ASP A 43 10.07 1.49 -5.34
C ASP A 43 9.25 2.74 -5.66
N TRP A 44 9.96 3.83 -5.95
CA TRP A 44 9.34 5.12 -6.24
C TRP A 44 8.62 5.15 -7.59
N GLU A 45 9.05 4.31 -8.54
CA GLU A 45 8.51 4.28 -9.90
C GLU A 45 7.25 3.40 -9.96
N ALA A 46 7.34 2.17 -9.46
CA ALA A 46 6.20 1.28 -9.32
C ALA A 46 5.21 1.76 -8.24
N ARG A 47 5.64 2.70 -7.39
CA ARG A 47 4.90 3.24 -6.24
C ARG A 47 4.50 2.19 -5.22
N HIS A 48 5.47 1.35 -4.88
CA HIS A 48 5.31 0.25 -3.92
C HIS A 48 6.23 0.44 -2.72
N THR A 49 5.77 0.01 -1.55
CA THR A 49 6.62 -0.18 -0.37
C THR A 49 6.56 -1.63 0.08
N VAL A 50 7.68 -2.12 0.62
CA VAL A 50 7.76 -3.43 1.27
C VAL A 50 8.38 -3.23 2.65
N THR A 51 7.58 -3.41 3.70
CA THR A 51 8.03 -3.29 5.08
C THR A 51 8.10 -4.66 5.74
N ARG A 52 9.22 -4.97 6.42
CA ARG A 52 9.43 -6.24 7.13
C ARG A 52 9.46 -6.02 8.65
N ILE A 53 8.49 -6.58 9.38
CA ILE A 53 8.39 -6.45 10.85
C ILE A 53 8.04 -7.81 11.46
N GLY A 54 8.87 -8.31 12.39
CA GLY A 54 8.56 -9.51 13.16
C GLY A 54 8.34 -10.77 12.30
N GLY A 55 9.06 -10.90 11.19
CA GLY A 55 8.86 -12.01 10.23
C GLY A 55 7.73 -11.79 9.22
N SER A 56 6.88 -10.79 9.42
CA SER A 56 5.78 -10.44 8.51
C SER A 56 6.24 -9.48 7.42
N ARG A 57 5.61 -9.59 6.24
CA ARG A 57 5.80 -8.71 5.09
C ARG A 57 4.52 -7.90 4.82
N PHE A 58 4.64 -6.58 4.85
CA PHE A 58 3.58 -5.64 4.50
C PHE A 58 3.90 -4.97 3.17
N VAL A 59 2.94 -4.92 2.26
CA VAL A 59 3.09 -4.27 0.95
C VAL A 59 2.12 -3.10 0.86
N GLY A 60 2.65 -1.90 0.63
CA GLY A 60 1.87 -0.71 0.31
C GLY A 60 1.93 -0.45 -1.19
N VAL A 61 0.82 -0.04 -1.79
CA VAL A 61 0.70 0.30 -3.22
C VAL A 61 -0.07 1.60 -3.36
N ASP A 62 0.45 2.58 -4.10
CA ASP A 62 -0.32 3.75 -4.53
C ASP A 62 -0.96 3.46 -5.92
N PRO A 63 -2.29 3.31 -6.00
CA PRO A 63 -3.00 3.07 -7.25
C PRO A 63 -3.13 4.31 -8.15
N LYS A 64 -2.57 5.46 -7.76
CA LYS A 64 -2.58 6.73 -8.50
C LYS A 64 -3.94 7.43 -8.58
N HIS A 65 -4.88 7.08 -7.71
CA HIS A 65 -6.19 7.75 -7.64
C HIS A 65 -6.14 9.11 -6.89
N GLY A 66 -5.01 9.45 -6.28
CA GLY A 66 -4.87 10.71 -5.53
C GLY A 66 -5.83 10.75 -4.35
N THR A 67 -6.59 11.84 -4.21
CA THR A 67 -7.59 12.00 -3.14
C THR A 67 -9.01 11.63 -3.58
N ALA A 68 -9.20 11.28 -4.85
CA ALA A 68 -10.49 10.85 -5.35
C ALA A 68 -10.53 9.31 -5.30
N GLY A 69 -11.54 8.74 -4.63
CA GLY A 69 -11.80 7.31 -4.77
C GLY A 69 -12.19 6.97 -6.22
N ALA A 70 -12.00 5.72 -6.63
CA ALA A 70 -12.65 5.25 -7.85
C ALA A 70 -14.18 5.42 -7.69
N PRO A 71 -14.89 5.95 -8.70
CA PRO A 71 -16.32 6.25 -8.59
C PRO A 71 -17.17 5.00 -8.29
N ALA A 72 -16.71 3.84 -8.76
CA ALA A 72 -17.20 2.52 -8.40
C ALA A 72 -16.06 1.50 -8.53
N TRP A 73 -16.22 0.33 -7.92
CA TRP A 73 -15.38 -0.81 -8.25
C TRP A 73 -15.73 -1.33 -9.65
N GLU A 74 -14.71 -1.53 -10.49
CA GLU A 74 -14.84 -2.20 -11.78
C GLU A 74 -13.63 -3.12 -12.00
N PRO A 75 -13.81 -4.29 -12.64
CA PRO A 75 -12.70 -5.16 -12.99
C PRO A 75 -11.86 -4.56 -14.13
N LEU A 76 -10.56 -4.83 -14.14
CA LEU A 76 -9.71 -4.55 -15.29
C LEU A 76 -10.11 -5.48 -16.45
N VAL A 77 -10.71 -4.92 -17.50
CA VAL A 77 -11.09 -5.66 -18.72
C VAL A 77 -10.02 -5.48 -19.79
N LEU A 78 -9.34 -6.57 -20.17
CA LEU A 78 -8.39 -6.60 -21.28
C LEU A 78 -9.03 -7.29 -22.48
N GLN A 79 -9.40 -6.52 -23.52
CA GLN A 79 -9.98 -7.09 -24.75
C GLN A 79 -8.89 -7.74 -25.60
N GLY A 80 -9.12 -8.98 -26.04
CA GLY A 80 -8.19 -9.69 -26.94
C GLY A 80 -6.86 -10.10 -26.29
N ALA A 81 -6.78 -10.16 -24.96
CA ALA A 81 -5.58 -10.61 -24.28
C ALA A 81 -5.28 -12.09 -24.59
N THR A 82 -4.03 -12.37 -24.96
CA THR A 82 -3.50 -13.74 -25.06
C THR A 82 -2.71 -14.03 -23.80
N LEU A 83 -3.04 -15.11 -23.09
CA LEU A 83 -2.22 -15.62 -21.99
C LEU A 83 -1.02 -16.35 -22.61
N LEU A 84 0.19 -15.95 -22.20
CA LEU A 84 1.45 -16.60 -22.56
C LEU A 84 1.83 -17.65 -21.52
#